data_AF-A0A523QP32-F1
#
_entry.id   AF-A0A523QP32-F1
#
_cell.length_a   1.000
_cell.length_b   1.000
_cell.length_c   1.000
_cell.angle_alpha   90.00
_cell.angle_beta   90.00
_cell.angle_gamma   90.00
#
_symmetry.space_group_name_H-M   'P 1'
#
loop_
_entity.id
_entity.type
_entity.pdbx_description
1 polymer ?
#
loop_
_entity_poly.entity_id
_entity_poly.type
_entity_poly.pdbx_seq_one_letter_code
_entity_poly.pdbx_strand_id
1 'polypeptide(L)'
;MSGKSRLSEIFRRWGGGNASFLAYTHFSHDLCAGLLTALLPLIKEGLGLTYLQSGVLLSAYTITSGLSQIPGGWLGDRLRRSVVIAVGLGGVGFATLAVGLSPSYYPLIAILIIMGIFAGGYHPSAVSMLSGYYETTRRGRVIALHMVGGSIGFSIGPLLGGLIAESLG
;
A
#
# COMPACT_ATOMS: atom_id res chain seq x y z
N MET A 1 14.04 -14.56 39.04
CA MET A 1 13.98 -13.27 38.33
C MET A 1 14.20 -13.53 36.84
N SER A 2 13.13 -13.55 36.04
CA SER A 2 13.21 -13.85 34.60
C SER A 2 13.81 -12.64 33.86
N GLY A 3 15.08 -12.75 33.46
CA GLY A 3 15.79 -11.75 32.68
C GLY A 3 15.21 -11.65 31.28
N LYS A 4 14.31 -10.69 31.05
CA LYS A 4 13.84 -10.37 29.70
C LYS A 4 15.03 -9.87 28.89
N SER A 5 15.25 -10.45 27.71
CA SER A 5 16.36 -10.06 26.85
C SER A 5 16.20 -8.59 26.42
N ARG A 6 17.30 -7.86 26.33
CA ARG A 6 17.34 -6.45 25.88
C ARG A 6 16.59 -6.23 24.56
N LEU A 7 16.59 -7.25 23.67
CA LEU A 7 15.84 -7.28 22.42
C LEU A 7 14.32 -7.25 22.64
N SER A 8 13.79 -8.02 23.60
CA SER A 8 12.35 -8.03 23.90
C SER A 8 11.86 -6.68 24.43
N GLU A 9 12.71 -5.96 25.15
CA GLU A 9 12.41 -4.63 25.67
C GLU A 9 12.41 -3.58 24.56
N ILE A 10 13.37 -3.65 23.64
CA ILE A 10 13.39 -2.83 22.42
C ILE A 10 12.14 -3.10 21.59
N PHE A 11 11.83 -4.36 21.29
CA PHE A 11 10.65 -4.73 20.52
C PHE A 11 9.36 -4.18 21.15
N ARG A 12 9.19 -4.36 22.47
CA ARG A 12 8.07 -3.77 23.20
C ARG A 12 8.05 -2.25 23.09
N ARG A 13 9.19 -1.55 23.16
CA ARG A 13 9.26 -0.08 23.02
C ARG A 13 8.76 0.40 21.65
N TRP A 14 9.05 -0.34 20.58
CA TRP A 14 8.62 -0.05 19.21
C TRP A 14 7.19 -0.47 18.87
N GLY A 15 6.41 -0.87 19.88
CA GLY A 15 4.99 -1.20 19.73
C GLY A 15 4.72 -2.70 19.69
N GLY A 16 5.75 -3.52 19.54
CA GLY A 16 5.60 -4.97 19.50
C GLY A 16 4.76 -5.43 18.29
N GLY A 17 4.04 -6.55 18.46
CA GLY A 17 3.38 -7.27 17.37
C GLY A 17 2.45 -6.41 16.51
N ASN A 18 1.60 -5.58 17.10
CA ASN A 18 0.61 -4.80 16.36
C ASN A 18 1.27 -3.71 15.47
N ALA A 19 2.33 -3.06 15.96
CA ALA A 19 3.04 -2.05 15.19
C ALA A 19 3.83 -2.68 14.04
N SER A 20 4.51 -3.80 14.30
CA SER A 20 5.22 -4.55 13.27
C SER A 20 4.28 -5.13 12.21
N PHE A 21 3.12 -5.64 12.63
CA PHE A 21 2.09 -6.12 11.72
C PHE A 21 1.60 -5.01 10.78
N LEU A 22 1.28 -3.83 11.32
CA LEU A 22 0.84 -2.70 10.51
C LEU A 22 1.94 -2.09 9.64
N ALA A 23 3.20 -2.22 10.04
CA ALA A 23 4.33 -1.87 9.17
C ALA A 23 4.44 -2.85 8.00
N TYR A 24 4.27 -4.15 8.26
CA TYR A 24 4.28 -5.19 7.23
C TYR A 24 3.13 -5.03 6.22
N THR A 25 1.89 -4.78 6.69
CA THR A 25 0.77 -4.55 5.78
C THR A 25 0.97 -3.28 4.95
N HIS A 26 1.69 -2.28 5.46
CA HIS A 26 1.98 -1.04 4.74
C HIS A 26 3.04 -1.27 3.67
N PHE A 27 4.08 -2.03 4.02
CA PHE A 27 5.04 -2.56 3.07
C PHE A 27 4.33 -3.28 1.92
N SER A 28 3.44 -4.23 2.21
CA SER A 28 2.72 -4.98 1.17
C SER A 28 1.83 -4.09 0.30
N HIS A 29 1.12 -3.14 0.91
CA HIS A 29 0.28 -2.18 0.19
C HIS A 29 1.09 -1.32 -0.79
N ASP A 30 2.18 -0.73 -0.30
CA ASP A 30 2.99 0.20 -1.09
C ASP A 30 3.91 -0.52 -2.08
N LEU A 31 4.22 -1.80 -1.85
CA LEU A 31 4.88 -2.67 -2.81
C LEU A 31 4.06 -2.76 -4.12
N CYS A 32 2.75 -2.98 -4.01
CA CYS A 32 1.86 -3.02 -5.17
C CYS A 32 1.82 -1.68 -5.92
N ALA A 33 1.77 -0.56 -5.20
CA ALA A 33 1.83 0.77 -5.79
C ALA A 33 3.18 1.05 -6.49
N GLY A 34 4.28 0.62 -5.88
CA GLY A 34 5.62 0.73 -6.44
C GLY A 34 5.78 -0.07 -7.73
N LEU A 35 5.21 -1.28 -7.80
CA LEU A 35 5.20 -2.13 -9.00
C LEU A 35 4.56 -1.42 -10.19
N LEU A 36 3.41 -0.76 -10.00
CA LEU A 36 2.74 -0.02 -11.07
C LEU A 36 3.65 1.05 -11.68
N THR A 37 4.34 1.83 -10.85
CA THR A 37 5.24 2.90 -11.31
C THR A 37 6.40 2.35 -12.12
N ALA A 38 6.96 1.21 -11.70
CA ALA A 38 8.11 0.60 -12.33
C ALA A 38 7.78 -0.14 -13.63
N LEU A 39 6.62 -0.79 -13.67
CA LEU A 39 6.19 -1.58 -14.82
C LEU A 39 5.45 -0.73 -15.86
N LEU A 40 5.10 0.52 -15.55
CA LEU A 40 4.37 1.40 -16.48
C LEU A 40 5.04 1.53 -17.87
N PRO A 41 6.39 1.63 -18.00
CA PRO A 41 7.04 1.63 -19.31
C PRO A 41 6.80 0.33 -20.10
N LEU A 42 6.86 -0.82 -19.44
CA LEU A 42 6.62 -2.13 -20.06
C LEU A 42 5.15 -2.32 -20.42
N ILE A 43 4.23 -1.89 -19.56
CA ILE A 43 2.79 -1.89 -19.83
C ILE A 43 2.50 -1.01 -21.06
N LYS A 44 3.13 0.17 -21.13
CA LYS A 44 3.01 1.08 -22.28
C LYS A 44 3.47 0.38 -23.56
N GLU A 45 4.62 -0.27 -23.55
CA GLU A 45 5.16 -0.95 -24.72
C GLU A 45 4.29 -2.14 -25.12
N GLY A 46 3.95 -3.03 -24.19
CA GLY A 46 3.16 -4.23 -24.44
C GLY A 46 1.73 -3.96 -24.92
N LEU A 47 1.13 -2.84 -24.51
CA LEU A 47 -0.22 -2.43 -24.94
C LEU A 47 -0.20 -1.35 -26.05
N GLY A 48 0.98 -0.94 -26.53
CA GLY A 48 1.11 0.10 -27.57
C GLY A 48 0.57 1.47 -27.15
N LEU A 49 0.65 1.82 -25.87
CA LEU A 49 0.08 3.05 -25.33
C LEU A 49 0.91 4.28 -25.68
N THR A 50 0.21 5.41 -25.82
CA THR A 50 0.83 6.73 -25.89
C THR A 50 1.35 7.18 -24.52
N TYR A 51 2.26 8.16 -24.51
CA TYR A 51 2.71 8.79 -23.27
C TYR A 51 1.55 9.48 -22.53
N LEU A 52 0.63 10.10 -23.26
CA LEU A 52 -0.57 10.72 -22.67
C LEU A 52 -1.42 9.68 -21.95
N GLN A 53 -1.71 8.55 -22.59
CA GLN A 53 -2.46 7.44 -21.96
C GLN A 53 -1.74 6.94 -20.70
N SER A 54 -0.43 6.73 -20.76
CA SER A 54 0.36 6.27 -19.61
C SER A 54 0.32 7.26 -18.44
N GLY A 55 0.43 8.56 -18.74
CA GLY A 55 0.29 9.62 -17.72
C GLY A 55 -1.11 9.65 -17.11
N VAL A 56 -2.15 9.45 -17.93
CA VAL A 56 -3.55 9.38 -17.46
C VAL A 56 -3.78 8.17 -16.56
N LEU A 57 -3.20 7.00 -16.88
CA LEU A 57 -3.27 5.81 -16.02
C LEU A 57 -2.72 6.07 -14.62
N LEU A 58 -1.50 6.62 -14.54
CA LEU A 58 -0.87 6.96 -13.26
C LEU A 58 -1.66 8.03 -12.50
N SER A 59 -2.17 9.04 -13.22
CA SER A 59 -2.98 10.11 -12.66
C SER A 59 -4.30 9.59 -12.11
N ALA A 60 -4.98 8.70 -12.84
CA ALA A 60 -6.25 8.11 -12.43
C ALA A 60 -6.08 7.33 -11.12
N TYR A 61 -5.05 6.48 -11.02
CA TYR A 61 -4.72 5.79 -9.77
C TYR A 61 -4.43 6.79 -8.62
N THR A 62 -3.57 7.78 -8.86
CA THR A 62 -3.14 8.73 -7.82
C THR A 62 -4.29 9.60 -7.32
N ILE A 63 -5.11 10.15 -8.23
CA ILE A 63 -6.25 11.00 -7.90
C ILE A 63 -7.29 10.20 -7.12
N THR A 64 -7.65 9.01 -7.60
CA THR A 64 -8.68 8.19 -6.94
C THR A 64 -8.20 7.65 -5.60
N SER A 65 -6.91 7.30 -5.46
CA SER A 65 -6.28 6.98 -4.17
C SER A 65 -6.33 8.15 -3.20
N GLY A 66 -5.96 9.36 -3.64
CA GLY A 66 -6.05 10.57 -2.80
C GLY A 66 -7.48 10.89 -2.37
N LEU A 67 -8.41 10.94 -3.31
CA LEU A 67 -9.81 11.29 -3.04
C LEU A 67 -10.51 10.26 -2.16
N SER A 68 -10.21 8.97 -2.33
CA SER A 68 -10.82 7.90 -1.55
C SER A 68 -10.31 7.82 -0.11
N GLN A 69 -9.23 8.51 0.26
CA GLN A 69 -8.80 8.60 1.66
C GLN A 69 -9.82 9.29 2.57
N ILE A 70 -10.56 10.27 2.06
CA ILE A 70 -11.61 10.97 2.82
C ILE A 70 -12.74 9.99 3.21
N PRO A 71 -13.45 9.33 2.25
CA PRO A 71 -14.46 8.34 2.60
C PRO A 71 -13.86 7.11 3.28
N GLY A 72 -12.61 6.75 2.97
CA GLY A 72 -11.88 5.67 3.64
C GLY A 72 -11.69 5.90 5.13
N GLY A 73 -11.29 7.12 5.53
CA GLY A 73 -11.20 7.52 6.93
C GLY A 73 -12.56 7.50 7.63
N TRP A 74 -13.59 8.06 6.98
CA TRP A 74 -14.96 8.04 7.50
C TRP A 74 -15.51 6.62 7.70
N LEU A 75 -15.24 5.71 6.74
CA LEU A 75 -15.58 4.29 6.87
C LEU A 75 -14.81 3.65 8.03
N GLY A 76 -13.54 4.00 8.23
CA GLY A 76 -12.72 3.54 9.34
C GLY A 76 -13.21 3.97 10.73
N ASP A 77 -13.99 5.06 10.80
CA ASP A 77 -14.61 5.51 12.05
C ASP A 77 -15.99 4.88 12.30
N ARG A 78 -16.70 4.42 11.25
CA ARG A 78 -18.01 3.74 11.38
C ARG A 78 -17.92 2.22 11.44
N LEU A 79 -16.95 1.65 10.74
CA LEU A 79 -16.71 0.21 10.68
C LEU A 79 -15.50 -0.16 11.55
N ARG A 80 -15.26 -1.46 11.69
CA ARG A 80 -14.03 -1.95 12.33
C ARG A 80 -12.84 -1.57 11.44
N ARG A 81 -11.91 -0.77 11.96
CA ARG A 81 -10.68 -0.35 11.26
C ARG A 81 -9.91 -1.50 10.63
N SER A 82 -9.82 -2.63 11.32
CA SER A 82 -9.18 -3.84 10.81
C SER A 82 -9.85 -4.40 9.55
N VAL A 83 -11.18 -4.27 9.43
CA VAL A 83 -11.92 -4.67 8.23
C VAL A 83 -11.63 -3.71 7.07
N VAL A 84 -11.61 -2.40 7.32
CA VAL A 84 -11.28 -1.41 6.29
C VAL A 84 -9.85 -1.61 5.77
N ILE A 85 -8.90 -1.88 6.67
CA ILE A 85 -7.51 -2.21 6.31
C ILE A 85 -7.45 -3.50 5.47
N ALA A 86 -8.16 -4.56 5.87
CA ALA A 86 -8.16 -5.83 5.16
C ALA A 86 -8.79 -5.71 3.76
N VAL A 87 -9.90 -4.98 3.64
CA VAL A 87 -10.56 -4.71 2.35
C VAL A 87 -9.67 -3.88 1.44
N GLY A 88 -9.03 -2.82 1.96
CA GLY A 88 -8.11 -2.01 1.18
C GLY A 88 -6.91 -2.82 0.67
N LEU A 89 -6.26 -3.57 1.56
CA LEU A 89 -5.11 -4.41 1.21
C LEU A 89 -5.48 -5.50 0.21
N GLY A 90 -6.58 -6.23 0.46
CA GLY A 90 -7.07 -7.28 -0.44
C GLY A 90 -7.47 -6.70 -1.80
N GLY A 91 -8.21 -5.59 -1.82
CA GLY A 91 -8.65 -4.92 -3.04
C GLY A 91 -7.48 -4.43 -3.90
N VAL A 92 -6.46 -3.82 -3.29
CA VAL A 92 -5.23 -3.42 -3.98
C VAL A 92 -4.49 -4.64 -4.54
N GLY A 93 -4.38 -5.72 -3.77
CA GLY A 93 -3.75 -6.96 -4.24
C GLY A 93 -4.47 -7.58 -5.44
N PHE A 94 -5.80 -7.74 -5.35
CA PHE A 94 -6.61 -8.27 -6.46
C PHE A 94 -6.57 -7.37 -7.70
N ALA A 95 -6.65 -6.05 -7.52
CA ALA A 95 -6.54 -5.12 -8.63
C ALA A 95 -5.15 -5.17 -9.29
N THR A 96 -4.08 -5.34 -8.50
CA THR A 96 -2.71 -5.51 -9.01
C THR A 96 -2.60 -6.76 -9.89
N LEU A 97 -3.21 -7.88 -9.47
CA LEU A 97 -3.28 -9.08 -10.31
C LEU A 97 -4.08 -8.84 -11.60
N ALA A 98 -5.21 -8.11 -11.49
CA ALA A 98 -6.04 -7.77 -12.64
C ALA A 98 -5.32 -6.84 -13.65
N VAL A 99 -4.44 -5.94 -13.19
CA VAL A 99 -3.58 -5.12 -14.08
C VAL A 99 -2.77 -6.01 -15.01
N GLY A 100 -2.15 -7.08 -14.47
CA GLY A 100 -1.36 -8.03 -15.28
C GLY A 100 -2.17 -8.84 -16.30
N LEU A 101 -3.49 -8.92 -16.13
CA LEU A 101 -4.40 -9.60 -17.05
C LEU A 101 -5.10 -8.63 -18.02
N SER A 102 -4.81 -7.33 -17.95
CA SER A 102 -5.53 -6.32 -18.73
C SER A 102 -5.13 -6.37 -20.21
N PRO A 103 -6.09 -6.50 -21.15
CA PRO A 103 -5.78 -6.67 -22.58
C PRO A 103 -5.60 -5.35 -23.34
N SER A 104 -6.00 -4.22 -22.76
CA SER A 104 -5.96 -2.92 -23.42
C SER A 104 -6.12 -1.76 -22.44
N TYR A 105 -6.05 -0.54 -22.95
CA TYR A 105 -6.13 0.71 -22.18
C TYR A 105 -7.40 0.86 -21.33
N TYR A 106 -8.58 0.58 -21.88
CA TYR A 106 -9.84 0.88 -21.19
C TYR A 106 -10.12 -0.04 -19.98
N PRO A 107 -9.91 -1.37 -20.06
CA PRO A 107 -9.93 -2.22 -18.88
C PRO A 107 -8.88 -1.80 -17.84
N LEU A 108 -7.66 -1.46 -18.29
CA LEU A 108 -6.57 -1.10 -17.41
C LEU A 108 -6.88 0.18 -16.59
N ILE A 109 -7.37 1.24 -17.23
CA ILE A 109 -7.72 2.48 -16.50
C ILE A 109 -8.84 2.23 -15.49
N ALA A 110 -9.84 1.41 -15.82
CA ALA A 110 -10.91 1.05 -14.90
C ALA A 110 -10.37 0.29 -13.68
N ILE A 111 -9.46 -0.67 -13.90
CA ILE A 111 -8.80 -1.42 -12.83
C ILE A 111 -7.98 -0.48 -11.94
N LEU A 112 -7.23 0.48 -12.50
CA LEU A 112 -6.43 1.43 -11.73
C LEU A 112 -7.27 2.41 -10.91
N ILE A 113 -8.42 2.83 -11.43
CA ILE A 113 -9.40 3.62 -10.66
C ILE A 113 -9.91 2.81 -9.46
N ILE A 114 -10.29 1.55 -9.68
CA ILE A 114 -10.76 0.65 -8.62
C ILE A 114 -9.65 0.41 -7.59
N MET A 115 -8.42 0.16 -8.05
CA MET A 115 -7.23 0.00 -7.20
C MET A 115 -7.03 1.24 -6.31
N GLY A 116 -7.11 2.44 -6.88
CA GLY A 116 -7.00 3.69 -6.14
C GLY A 116 -8.10 3.82 -5.08
N ILE A 117 -9.35 3.50 -5.41
CA ILE A 117 -10.47 3.53 -4.45
C ILE A 117 -10.21 2.60 -3.26
N PHE A 118 -9.69 1.39 -3.49
CA PHE A 118 -9.34 0.47 -2.40
C PHE A 118 -8.15 0.98 -1.57
N ALA A 119 -7.16 1.59 -2.22
CA ALA A 119 -5.97 2.12 -1.54
C ALA A 119 -6.30 3.20 -0.49
N GLY A 120 -7.27 4.07 -0.77
CA GLY A 120 -7.59 5.18 0.14
C GLY A 120 -8.10 4.76 1.52
N GLY A 121 -8.70 3.57 1.65
CA GLY A 121 -9.15 3.08 2.96
C GLY A 121 -8.01 2.73 3.93
N TYR A 122 -6.83 2.44 3.40
CA TYR A 122 -5.73 1.83 4.16
C TYR A 122 -5.05 2.81 5.13
N HIS A 123 -4.43 3.89 4.60
CA HIS A 123 -3.62 4.81 5.40
C HIS A 123 -4.36 5.50 6.56
N PRO A 124 -5.55 6.12 6.37
CA PRO A 124 -6.25 6.78 7.48
C PRO A 124 -6.66 5.77 8.56
N SER A 125 -7.11 4.58 8.17
CA SER A 125 -7.50 3.53 9.12
C SER A 125 -6.30 2.99 9.92
N ALA A 126 -5.16 2.77 9.26
CA ALA A 126 -3.95 2.27 9.90
C ALA A 126 -3.36 3.28 10.89
N VAL A 127 -3.23 4.55 10.49
CA VAL A 127 -2.72 5.62 11.37
C VAL A 127 -3.65 5.84 12.56
N SER A 128 -4.97 5.83 12.32
CA SER A 128 -5.95 5.98 13.40
C SER A 128 -5.93 4.77 14.35
N MET A 129 -5.75 3.55 13.85
CA MET A 129 -5.61 2.35 14.67
C MET A 129 -4.34 2.36 15.53
N LEU A 130 -3.19 2.76 14.96
CA LEU A 130 -1.95 2.98 15.72
C LEU A 130 -2.15 4.05 16.80
N SER A 131 -2.78 5.17 16.47
CA SER A 131 -3.02 6.24 17.43
C SER A 131 -3.95 5.81 18.58
N GLY A 132 -4.89 4.89 18.33
CA GLY A 132 -5.75 4.30 19.35
C GLY A 132 -5.06 3.26 20.24
N TYR A 133 -4.08 2.52 19.71
CA TYR A 133 -3.39 1.46 20.45
C TYR A 133 -2.26 1.94 21.36
N TYR A 134 -1.71 3.13 21.11
CA TYR A 134 -0.53 3.61 21.82
C TYR A 134 -0.72 5.00 22.44
N GLU A 135 -0.14 5.19 23.61
CA GLU A 135 -0.03 6.47 24.30
C GLU A 135 0.75 7.50 23.49
N THR A 136 0.44 8.79 23.69
CA THR A 136 1.03 9.92 22.96
C THR A 136 2.57 9.90 22.93
N THR A 137 3.22 9.50 24.02
CA THR A 137 4.69 9.40 24.14
C THR A 137 5.32 8.37 23.20
N ARG A 138 4.53 7.40 22.72
CA ARG A 138 4.98 6.29 21.87
C ARG A 138 4.44 6.34 20.44
N ARG A 139 3.35 7.11 20.21
CA ARG A 139 2.69 7.27 18.90
C ARG A 139 3.67 7.62 17.77
N GLY A 140 4.55 8.60 18.00
CA GLY A 140 5.51 9.02 16.97
C GLY A 140 6.41 7.88 16.50
N ARG A 141 6.88 7.01 17.42
CA ARG A 141 7.76 5.87 17.08
C ARG A 141 7.01 4.78 16.29
N VAL A 142 5.79 4.45 16.70
CA VAL A 142 5.01 3.40 16.01
C VAL A 142 4.53 3.86 14.63
N ILE A 143 4.19 5.14 14.48
CA ILE A 143 3.87 5.74 13.18
C ILE A 143 5.12 5.80 12.31
N ALA A 144 6.28 6.18 12.85
CA ALA A 144 7.54 6.14 12.12
C ALA A 144 7.88 4.72 11.63
N LEU A 145 7.72 3.69 12.47
CA LEU A 145 7.91 2.29 12.04
C LEU A 145 6.95 1.90 10.91
N HIS A 146 5.69 2.31 11.00
CA HIS A 146 4.71 2.09 9.94
C HIS A 146 5.12 2.78 8.64
N MET A 147 5.59 4.04 8.68
CA MET A 147 6.09 4.76 7.52
C MET A 147 7.31 4.08 6.89
N VAL A 148 8.26 3.62 7.71
CA VAL A 148 9.42 2.84 7.22
C VAL A 148 8.97 1.61 6.44
N GLY A 149 7.95 0.89 6.92
CA GLY A 149 7.38 -0.25 6.18
C GLY A 149 6.90 0.15 4.78
N GLY A 150 6.06 1.19 4.68
CA GLY A 150 5.56 1.70 3.40
C GLY A 150 6.67 2.18 2.46
N SER A 151 7.61 2.99 2.96
CA SER A 151 8.74 3.47 2.17
C SER A 151 9.59 2.33 1.61
N ILE A 152 9.90 1.32 2.42
CA ILE A 152 10.63 0.13 1.96
C ILE A 152 9.82 -0.60 0.88
N GLY A 153 8.51 -0.76 1.06
CA GLY A 153 7.64 -1.40 0.06
C GLY A 153 7.66 -0.66 -1.27
N PHE A 154 7.44 0.65 -1.23
CA PHE A 154 7.44 1.51 -2.40
C PHE A 154 8.80 1.50 -3.12
N SER A 155 9.92 1.51 -2.40
CA SER A 155 11.26 1.49 -2.98
C SER A 155 11.67 0.12 -3.53
N ILE A 156 11.24 -0.98 -2.89
CA ILE A 156 11.57 -2.35 -3.35
C ILE A 156 10.68 -2.76 -4.54
N GLY A 157 9.46 -2.24 -4.64
CA GLY A 157 8.53 -2.54 -5.73
C GLY A 157 9.17 -2.45 -7.13
N PRO A 158 9.84 -1.33 -7.47
CA PRO A 158 10.54 -1.21 -8.74
C PRO A 158 11.67 -2.21 -8.98
N LEU A 159 12.44 -2.52 -7.94
CA LEU A 159 13.53 -3.50 -8.05
C LEU A 159 12.98 -4.88 -8.38
N LEU A 160 11.94 -5.32 -7.65
CA LEU A 160 11.30 -6.60 -7.92
C LEU A 160 10.59 -6.63 -9.27
N GLY A 161 9.88 -5.55 -9.62
CA GLY A 161 9.21 -5.44 -10.92
C GLY A 161 10.17 -5.55 -12.09
N GLY A 162 11.30 -4.85 -12.03
CA GLY A 162 12.35 -4.91 -13.06
C GLY A 162 12.96 -6.31 -13.19
N LEU A 163 13.33 -6.94 -12.07
CA LEU A 163 13.91 -8.30 -12.07
C LEU A 163 12.93 -9.35 -12.61
N ILE A 164 11.65 -9.25 -12.24
CA ILE A 164 10.60 -10.16 -12.73
C ILE A 164 10.42 -9.97 -14.24
N ALA A 165 10.32 -8.72 -14.71
CA ALA A 165 10.20 -8.43 -16.13
C ALA A 165 11.38 -8.99 -16.93
N GLU A 166 12.61 -8.75 -16.49
CA GLU A 166 13.81 -9.28 -17.13
C GLU A 166 13.80 -10.82 -17.20
N SER A 167 13.31 -11.49 -16.16
CA SER A 167 13.23 -12.96 -16.13
C SER A 167 12.18 -13.56 -17.06
N LEU A 168 11.15 -12.79 -17.42
CA LEU A 168 10.03 -13.25 -18.25
C LEU A 168 10.23 -12.97 -19.75
N GLY A 169 11.26 -12.19 -20.13
CA GLY A 169 11.57 -11.79 -21.51
C GLY A 169 10.68 -10.65 -21.99
#